data_AF-A0A164J6B9-F1
#
_entry.id   AF-A0A164J6B9-F1
#
_cell.length_a   1.000
_cell.length_b   1.000
_cell.length_c   1.000
_cell.angle_alpha   90.00
_cell.angle_beta   90.00
_cell.angle_gamma   90.00
#
_symmetry.space_group_name_H-M   'P 1'
#
loop_
_entity.id
_entity.type
_entity.pdbx_description
1 polymer ?
#
loop_
_entity_poly.entity_id
_entity_poly.type
_entity_poly.pdbx_seq_one_letter_code
_entity_poly.pdbx_strand_id
1 'polypeptide(L)'
;LYLTGATPALEIWLNLLTSLPKWNVDKSVLYLLDILARIAWANSSDIQSFNRILSVVLKESSKVHRPSKGIVSRVGNWVSGSSEALVQLDATELISPTPSLPYLSWIVLAMEMERQSKLWQHLIIELQPGKVKSIEQALKSIAGFLKIPYIGVHQLCLIRYAQMALELNPDHPLLPVIIQRFFSLYFA
;
A
#
# COMPACT_ATOMS: atom_id res chain seq x y z
N LEU A 1 -34.86 2.07 -2.68
CA LEU A 1 -33.53 1.67 -3.22
C LEU A 1 -33.69 0.30 -3.86
N TYR A 2 -33.78 0.23 -5.18
CA TYR A 2 -33.77 -1.05 -5.90
C TYR A 2 -32.32 -1.55 -5.95
N LEU A 3 -31.90 -2.27 -4.90
CA LEU A 3 -30.59 -2.91 -4.82
C LEU A 3 -30.67 -4.27 -5.53
N THR A 4 -30.74 -4.26 -6.85
CA THR A 4 -30.69 -5.49 -7.65
C THR A 4 -29.27 -5.70 -8.15
N GLY A 5 -28.37 -6.16 -7.28
CA GLY A 5 -27.00 -6.53 -7.67
C GLY A 5 -26.05 -6.71 -6.48
N ALA A 6 -25.04 -7.57 -6.65
CA ALA A 6 -24.00 -7.81 -5.64
C ALA A 6 -23.06 -6.61 -5.46
N THR A 7 -22.73 -5.90 -6.54
CA THR A 7 -21.81 -4.75 -6.52
C THR A 7 -22.32 -3.60 -5.66
N PRO A 8 -23.57 -3.09 -5.80
CA PRO A 8 -24.05 -2.01 -4.94
C PRO A 8 -24.10 -2.38 -3.45
N ALA A 9 -24.41 -3.63 -3.12
CA ALA A 9 -24.38 -4.11 -1.74
C ALA A 9 -22.95 -4.08 -1.16
N LEU A 10 -21.97 -4.53 -1.94
CA LEU A 10 -20.55 -4.44 -1.57
C LEU A 10 -20.10 -2.99 -1.38
N GLU A 11 -20.47 -2.09 -2.29
CA GLU A 11 -20.12 -0.67 -2.17
C GLU A 11 -20.71 -0.04 -0.91
N ILE A 12 -21.96 -0.36 -0.55
CA ILE A 12 -22.60 0.13 0.68
C ILE A 12 -21.84 -0.35 1.91
N TRP A 13 -21.54 -1.65 2.00
CA TRP A 13 -20.82 -2.21 3.15
C TRP A 13 -19.40 -1.64 3.27
N LEU A 14 -18.69 -1.52 2.15
CA LEU A 14 -17.36 -0.93 2.12
C LEU A 14 -17.39 0.51 2.65
N ASN A 15 -18.26 1.36 2.09
CA ASN A 15 -18.40 2.75 2.54
C ASN A 15 -18.80 2.86 4.02
N LEU A 16 -19.76 2.05 4.47
CA LEU A 16 -20.21 2.03 5.86
C LEU A 16 -19.06 1.69 6.81
N LEU A 17 -18.34 0.60 6.55
CA LEU A 17 -17.23 0.16 7.38
C LEU A 17 -16.10 1.20 7.42
N THR A 18 -15.77 1.80 6.28
CA THR A 18 -14.71 2.84 6.20
C THR A 18 -15.15 4.20 6.75
N SER A 19 -16.44 4.41 6.99
CA SER A 19 -16.94 5.63 7.64
C SER A 19 -16.78 5.61 9.17
N LEU A 20 -16.53 4.42 9.75
CA LEU A 20 -16.36 4.26 11.19
C LEU A 20 -15.09 4.98 11.68
N PRO A 21 -15.12 5.57 12.88
CA PRO A 21 -13.94 6.20 13.45
C PRO A 21 -12.85 5.14 13.68
N LYS A 22 -11.61 5.44 13.24
CA LYS A 22 -10.46 4.54 13.38
C LYS A 22 -10.66 3.16 12.73
N TRP A 23 -11.48 3.08 11.68
CA TRP A 23 -11.77 1.85 10.95
C TRP A 23 -10.52 1.05 10.53
N ASN A 24 -9.43 1.76 10.19
CA ASN A 24 -8.20 1.18 9.65
C ASN A 24 -7.30 0.51 10.70
N VAL A 25 -7.64 0.59 11.99
CA VAL A 25 -6.94 -0.10 13.08
C VAL A 25 -7.86 -1.03 13.87
N ASP A 26 -9.17 -0.99 13.63
CA ASP A 26 -10.13 -1.89 14.25
C ASP A 26 -10.06 -3.27 13.58
N LYS A 27 -9.67 -4.29 14.35
CA LYS A 27 -9.47 -5.66 13.85
C LYS A 27 -10.76 -6.28 13.28
N SER A 28 -11.92 -5.98 13.87
CA SER A 28 -13.20 -6.50 13.41
C SER A 28 -13.58 -5.86 12.08
N VAL A 29 -13.39 -4.54 11.95
CA VAL A 29 -13.63 -3.83 10.70
C VAL A 29 -12.69 -4.34 9.61
N LEU A 30 -11.40 -4.44 9.88
CA LEU A 30 -10.41 -4.96 8.92
C LEU A 30 -10.71 -6.40 8.50
N TYR A 31 -11.16 -7.25 9.41
CA TYR A 31 -11.60 -8.61 9.09
C TYR A 31 -12.82 -8.63 8.16
N LEU A 32 -13.82 -7.78 8.42
CA LEU A 32 -14.97 -7.64 7.53
C LEU A 32 -14.58 -7.09 6.15
N LEU A 33 -13.65 -6.14 6.11
CA LEU A 33 -13.11 -5.61 4.86
C LEU A 33 -12.34 -6.67 4.06
N ASP A 34 -11.61 -7.58 4.72
CA ASP A 34 -10.96 -8.71 4.06
C ASP A 34 -11.98 -9.71 3.48
N ILE A 35 -13.09 -9.98 4.18
CA ILE A 35 -14.20 -10.77 3.63
C ILE A 35 -14.78 -10.10 2.38
N LEU A 36 -15.02 -8.78 2.42
CA LEU A 36 -15.51 -8.04 1.26
C LEU A 36 -14.49 -8.06 0.11
N ALA A 37 -13.20 -7.92 0.39
CA ALA A 37 -12.13 -8.02 -0.58
C ALA A 37 -12.10 -9.41 -1.25
N ARG A 38 -12.31 -10.47 -0.46
CA ARG A 38 -12.43 -11.85 -0.96
C ARG A 38 -13.63 -12.03 -1.87
N ILE A 39 -14.79 -11.49 -1.51
CA ILE A 39 -15.99 -11.53 -2.35
C ILE A 39 -15.74 -10.76 -3.65
N ALA A 40 -15.16 -9.56 -3.54
CA ALA A 40 -14.83 -8.72 -4.69
C ALA A 40 -13.89 -9.41 -5.67
N TRP A 41 -12.90 -10.15 -5.15
CA TRP A 41 -11.91 -10.86 -5.96
C TRP A 41 -12.53 -11.84 -6.98
N ALA A 42 -13.72 -12.37 -6.71
CA ALA A 42 -14.40 -13.29 -7.61
C ALA A 42 -14.95 -12.64 -8.90
N ASN A 43 -15.19 -11.32 -8.90
CA ASN A 43 -15.79 -10.59 -10.03
C ASN A 43 -15.00 -9.33 -10.39
N SER A 44 -14.73 -9.14 -11.68
CA SER A 44 -13.95 -8.00 -12.16
C SER A 44 -14.58 -6.63 -11.88
N SER A 45 -15.92 -6.51 -11.94
CA SER A 45 -16.63 -5.27 -11.58
C SER A 45 -16.53 -4.96 -10.09
N ASP A 46 -16.69 -5.98 -9.23
CA ASP A 46 -16.68 -5.80 -7.78
C ASP A 46 -15.30 -5.38 -7.29
N ILE A 47 -14.23 -6.01 -7.80
CA ILE A 47 -12.86 -5.63 -7.44
C ILE A 47 -12.50 -4.23 -7.94
N GLN A 48 -13.00 -3.80 -9.10
CA GLN A 48 -12.80 -2.43 -9.58
C GLN A 48 -13.50 -1.42 -8.65
N SER A 49 -14.75 -1.68 -8.27
CA SER A 49 -15.48 -0.84 -7.31
C SER A 49 -14.80 -0.79 -5.94
N PHE A 50 -14.33 -1.94 -5.44
CA PHE A 50 -13.61 -2.02 -4.18
C PHE A 50 -12.32 -1.17 -4.21
N ASN A 51 -11.50 -1.32 -5.26
CA ASN A 51 -10.28 -0.54 -5.43
C ASN A 51 -10.56 0.96 -5.54
N ARG A 52 -11.58 1.34 -6.31
CA ARG A 52 -11.99 2.74 -6.49
C ARG A 52 -12.39 3.38 -5.15
N ILE A 53 -13.23 2.72 -4.36
CA ILE A 53 -13.69 3.26 -3.07
C ILE A 53 -12.54 3.29 -2.07
N LEU A 54 -11.81 2.19 -1.91
CA LEU A 54 -10.75 2.09 -0.92
C LEU A 54 -9.61 3.09 -1.21
N SER A 55 -9.24 3.30 -2.47
CA SER A 55 -8.21 4.30 -2.84
C SER A 55 -8.60 5.73 -2.45
N VAL A 56 -9.87 6.11 -2.61
CA VAL A 56 -10.39 7.42 -2.16
C VAL A 56 -10.34 7.52 -0.65
N VAL A 57 -10.86 6.51 0.07
CA VAL A 57 -10.90 6.47 1.53
C VAL A 57 -9.50 6.54 2.14
N LEU A 58 -8.53 5.78 1.62
CA LEU A 58 -7.16 5.80 2.11
C LEU A 58 -6.51 7.16 1.90
N LYS A 59 -6.71 7.77 0.73
CA LYS A 59 -6.21 9.12 0.43
C LYS A 59 -6.81 10.20 1.33
N GLU A 60 -8.05 10.04 1.76
CA GLU A 60 -8.68 10.94 2.72
C GLU A 60 -8.17 10.71 4.15
N SER A 61 -8.04 9.44 4.54
CA SER A 61 -7.53 9.04 5.86
C SER A 61 -6.08 9.47 6.08
N SER A 62 -5.25 9.46 5.03
CA SER A 62 -3.86 9.92 5.09
C SER A 62 -3.72 11.42 5.38
N LYS A 63 -4.76 12.23 5.12
CA LYS A 63 -4.74 13.67 5.43
C LYS A 63 -4.98 13.96 6.92
N VAL A 64 -5.70 13.07 7.60
CA VAL A 64 -6.14 13.26 8.99
C VAL A 64 -5.06 12.79 9.99
N HIS A 65 -4.28 11.77 9.63
CA HIS A 65 -3.20 11.26 10.48
C HIS A 65 -1.93 12.12 10.34
N ARG A 66 -2.00 13.36 10.82
CA ARG A 66 -0.85 14.24 11.04
C ARG A 66 -0.66 14.44 12.54
N PRO A 67 0.01 13.54 13.28
CA PRO A 67 0.51 13.90 14.60
C PRO A 67 1.67 14.87 14.39
N SER A 68 1.41 16.16 14.56
CA SER A 68 2.46 17.13 14.86
C SER A 68 3.01 16.82 16.24
N LYS A 69 3.89 15.81 16.39
CA LYS A 69 4.84 15.65 17.51
C LYS A 69 5.68 14.38 17.37
N GLY A 70 6.98 14.60 17.15
CA GLY A 70 8.05 13.74 17.67
C GLY A 70 8.60 12.68 16.70
N ILE A 71 9.64 13.02 15.94
CA ILE A 71 11.01 12.54 16.20
C ILE A 71 12.03 13.44 15.48
N VAL A 72 12.65 14.29 16.30
CA VAL A 72 14.06 14.71 16.35
C VAL A 72 14.67 15.47 15.16
N SER A 73 14.85 16.77 15.41
CA SER A 73 15.93 17.65 15.00
C SER A 73 17.26 17.00 14.56
N ARG A 74 17.74 17.36 13.36
CA ARG A 74 19.13 17.79 13.10
C ARG A 74 19.21 18.59 11.78
N VAL A 75 19.09 19.91 11.96
CA VAL A 75 19.77 21.07 11.33
C VAL A 75 20.15 21.02 9.83
N GLY A 76 19.66 22.01 9.07
CA GLY A 76 20.34 22.54 7.89
C GLY A 76 19.43 23.24 6.87
N ASN A 77 19.13 24.52 7.09
CA ASN A 77 18.54 25.49 6.14
C ASN A 77 17.31 25.08 5.32
N TRP A 78 16.13 25.46 5.80
CA TRP A 78 15.02 25.85 4.92
C TRP A 78 14.48 27.21 5.34
N VAL A 79 14.91 28.23 4.60
CA VAL A 79 14.17 29.49 4.43
C VAL A 79 13.78 29.56 2.96
N SER A 80 12.54 29.98 2.74
CA SER A 80 11.93 30.43 1.48
C SER A 80 11.37 29.35 0.56
N GLY A 81 10.03 29.27 0.54
CA GLY A 81 9.27 28.73 -0.59
C GLY A 81 8.25 27.68 -0.17
N SER A 82 7.01 28.12 0.03
CA SER A 82 5.80 27.30 0.11
C SER A 82 5.85 26.00 -0.70
N SER A 83 6.09 24.89 0.00
CA SER A 83 5.60 23.58 -0.40
C SER A 83 5.47 22.77 0.88
N GLU A 84 4.27 22.79 1.46
CA GLU A 84 3.87 21.72 2.36
C GLU A 84 3.94 20.42 1.54
N ALA A 85 5.10 19.79 1.51
CA ALA A 85 5.22 18.41 1.06
C ALA A 85 4.44 17.58 2.08
N LEU A 86 3.13 17.47 1.84
CA LEU A 86 2.24 16.56 2.52
C LEU A 86 2.82 15.17 2.30
N VAL A 87 3.55 14.67 3.28
CA VAL A 87 3.95 13.27 3.35
C VAL A 87 2.65 12.49 3.50
N GLN A 88 2.04 12.13 2.37
CA GLN A 88 0.89 11.23 2.33
C GLN A 88 1.39 9.92 2.92
N LEU A 89 0.77 9.46 4.00
CA LEU A 89 1.02 8.12 4.52
C LEU A 89 0.75 7.11 3.41
N ASP A 90 1.60 6.11 3.36
CA ASP A 90 1.51 5.03 2.38
C ASP A 90 0.28 4.15 2.71
N ALA A 91 -0.33 3.52 1.70
CA ALA A 91 -1.54 2.71 1.88
C ALA A 91 -1.30 1.59 2.91
N THR A 92 -0.07 1.09 2.90
CA THR A 92 0.48 0.07 3.80
C THR A 92 0.80 0.56 5.21
N GLU A 93 0.88 1.88 5.44
CA GLU A 93 0.98 2.46 6.79
C GLU A 93 -0.40 2.61 7.42
N LEU A 94 -1.42 2.90 6.62
CA LEU A 94 -2.81 2.96 7.07
C LEU A 94 -3.38 1.56 7.35
N ILE A 95 -3.05 0.58 6.51
CA ILE A 95 -3.41 -0.83 6.68
C ILE A 95 -2.16 -1.67 6.48
N SER A 96 -1.62 -2.21 7.57
CA SER A 96 -0.42 -3.06 7.50
C SER A 96 -0.73 -4.38 6.80
N PRO A 97 -0.01 -4.75 5.72
CA PRO A 97 -0.16 -6.06 5.08
C PRO A 97 0.17 -7.20 6.05
N THR A 98 -0.67 -8.22 6.08
CA THR A 98 -0.56 -9.36 7.00
C THR A 98 -1.17 -10.62 6.38
N PRO A 99 -0.59 -11.81 6.61
CA PRO A 99 -1.17 -13.09 6.15
C PRO A 99 -2.55 -13.38 6.78
N SER A 100 -2.90 -12.72 7.89
CA SER A 100 -4.23 -12.87 8.52
C SER A 100 -5.36 -12.15 7.78
N LEU A 101 -5.03 -11.23 6.87
CA LEU A 101 -5.97 -10.46 6.05
C LEU A 101 -5.50 -10.50 4.59
N PRO A 102 -5.45 -11.69 3.97
CA PRO A 102 -4.67 -11.90 2.76
C PRO A 102 -5.25 -11.16 1.54
N TYR A 103 -6.58 -11.03 1.42
CA TYR A 103 -7.22 -10.35 0.30
C TYR A 103 -7.09 -8.84 0.41
N LEU A 104 -7.31 -8.29 1.61
CA LEU A 104 -7.12 -6.87 1.86
C LEU A 104 -5.65 -6.49 1.68
N SER A 105 -4.72 -7.30 2.19
CA SER A 105 -3.27 -7.08 2.05
C SER A 105 -2.83 -7.09 0.58
N TRP A 106 -3.35 -8.02 -0.22
CA TRP A 106 -3.09 -8.06 -1.66
C TRP A 106 -3.53 -6.77 -2.37
N ILE A 107 -4.74 -6.27 -2.06
CA ILE A 107 -5.26 -5.02 -2.63
C ILE A 107 -4.41 -3.82 -2.21
N VAL A 108 -4.11 -3.69 -0.92
CA VAL A 108 -3.32 -2.57 -0.37
C VAL A 108 -1.90 -2.58 -0.95
N LEU A 109 -1.28 -3.75 -1.10
CA LEU A 109 0.04 -3.88 -1.74
C LEU A 109 0.01 -3.53 -3.23
N ALA A 110 -1.08 -3.83 -3.95
CA ALA A 110 -1.23 -3.44 -5.33
C ALA A 110 -1.31 -1.91 -5.48
N MET A 111 -2.12 -1.24 -4.64
CA MET A 111 -2.21 0.23 -4.62
C MET A 111 -0.88 0.88 -4.24
N GLU A 112 -0.18 0.33 -3.26
CA GLU A 112 1.14 0.82 -2.85
C GLU A 112 2.18 0.66 -3.97
N MET A 113 2.12 -0.44 -4.72
CA MET A 113 3.02 -0.65 -5.85
C MET A 113 2.80 0.37 -6.97
N GLU A 114 1.54 0.75 -7.25
CA GLU A 114 1.25 1.83 -8.21
C GLU A 114 1.90 3.16 -7.79
N ARG A 115 1.87 3.46 -6.48
CA ARG A 115 2.52 4.64 -5.89
C ARG A 115 4.05 4.55 -5.94
N GLN A 116 4.62 3.38 -5.66
CA GLN A 116 6.06 3.12 -5.72
C GLN A 116 6.61 2.93 -7.15
N SER A 117 5.76 2.93 -8.18
CA SER A 117 6.15 2.64 -9.57
C SER A 117 7.36 3.45 -10.08
N LYS A 118 7.38 4.76 -9.87
CA LYS A 118 8.52 5.62 -10.27
C LYS A 118 9.78 5.30 -9.46
N LEU A 119 9.65 5.12 -8.15
CA LEU A 119 10.78 4.73 -7.31
C LEU A 119 11.35 3.39 -7.77
N TRP A 120 10.49 2.42 -8.09
CA TRP A 120 10.87 1.10 -8.56
C TRP A 120 11.66 1.15 -9.87
N GLN A 121 11.20 1.94 -10.85
CA GLN A 121 11.92 2.16 -12.11
C GLN A 121 13.34 2.72 -11.88
N HIS A 122 13.48 3.70 -11.00
CA HIS A 122 14.80 4.25 -10.67
C HIS A 122 15.68 3.26 -9.90
N LEU A 123 15.09 2.43 -9.03
CA LEU A 123 15.80 1.43 -8.26
C LEU A 123 16.41 0.36 -9.17
N ILE A 124 15.67 -0.13 -10.17
CA ILE A 124 16.19 -1.06 -11.18
C ILE A 124 17.42 -0.45 -11.88
N ILE A 125 17.35 0.82 -12.27
CA ILE A 125 18.47 1.51 -12.95
C ILE A 125 19.68 1.66 -12.02
N GLU A 126 19.48 1.98 -10.73
CA GLU A 126 20.55 2.16 -9.75
C GLU A 126 21.21 0.84 -9.33
N LEU A 127 20.51 -0.29 -9.46
CA LEU A 127 20.99 -1.63 -9.10
C LEU A 127 21.54 -2.45 -10.28
N GLN A 128 21.65 -1.85 -11.47
CA GLN A 128 22.24 -2.53 -12.63
C GLN A 128 23.67 -3.03 -12.35
N PRO A 129 24.08 -4.17 -12.93
CA PRO A 129 25.44 -4.68 -12.81
C PRO A 129 26.47 -3.60 -13.15
N GLY A 130 27.48 -3.45 -12.28
CA GLY A 130 28.52 -2.41 -12.42
C GLY A 130 28.26 -1.15 -11.60
N LYS A 131 27.06 -0.95 -11.04
CA LYS A 131 26.83 0.07 -9.99
C LYS A 131 27.06 -0.56 -8.61
N VAL A 132 28.02 -0.04 -7.85
CA VAL A 132 28.43 -0.58 -6.53
C VAL A 132 27.57 -0.05 -5.38
N LYS A 133 26.33 0.36 -5.65
CA LYS A 133 25.44 0.92 -4.61
C LYS A 133 24.70 -0.20 -3.90
N SER A 134 24.72 -0.16 -2.56
CA SER A 134 23.76 -0.93 -1.77
C SER A 134 22.32 -0.45 -2.04
N ILE A 135 21.33 -1.30 -1.75
CA ILE A 135 19.91 -0.96 -1.90
C ILE A 135 19.57 0.30 -1.09
N GLU A 136 20.08 0.41 0.14
CA GLU A 136 19.87 1.55 1.01
C GLU A 136 20.45 2.86 0.42
N GLN A 137 21.66 2.79 -0.15
CA GLN A 137 22.28 3.93 -0.83
C GLN A 137 21.49 4.33 -2.08
N ALA A 138 21.02 3.37 -2.86
CA ALA A 138 20.17 3.62 -4.02
C ALA A 138 18.85 4.29 -3.60
N LEU A 139 18.15 3.75 -2.59
CA LEU A 139 16.90 4.32 -2.08
C LEU A 139 17.09 5.76 -1.57
N LYS A 140 18.19 6.05 -0.85
CA LYS A 140 18.49 7.39 -0.37
C LYS A 140 18.78 8.37 -1.54
N SER A 141 19.51 7.92 -2.55
CA SER A 141 19.77 8.66 -3.79
C SER A 141 18.47 9.01 -4.51
N ILE A 142 17.60 8.01 -4.69
CA ILE A 142 16.31 8.13 -5.38
C ILE A 142 15.35 9.05 -4.63
N ALA A 143 15.27 8.91 -3.30
CA ALA A 143 14.44 9.78 -2.46
C ALA A 143 14.83 11.27 -2.64
N GLY A 144 16.13 11.56 -2.65
CA GLY A 144 16.64 12.91 -2.93
C GLY A 144 16.32 13.39 -4.34
N PHE A 145 16.48 12.52 -5.35
CA PHE A 145 16.20 12.84 -6.75
C PHE A 145 14.72 13.11 -7.02
N LEU A 146 13.83 12.25 -6.52
CA LEU A 146 12.38 12.35 -6.69
C LEU A 146 11.73 13.34 -5.71
N LYS A 147 12.48 13.87 -4.73
CA LYS A 147 11.99 14.74 -3.66
C LYS A 147 10.86 14.10 -2.86
N ILE A 148 10.95 12.81 -2.61
CA ILE A 148 10.00 12.04 -1.80
C ILE A 148 10.63 11.65 -0.46
N PRO A 149 9.82 11.32 0.56
CA PRO A 149 10.33 10.74 1.80
C PRO A 149 11.19 9.51 1.52
N TYR A 150 12.23 9.32 2.32
CA TYR A 150 13.01 8.10 2.28
C TYR A 150 12.15 6.92 2.75
N ILE A 151 12.10 5.87 1.94
CA ILE A 151 11.50 4.59 2.33
C ILE A 151 12.61 3.57 2.62
N GLY A 152 12.42 2.76 3.65
CA GLY A 152 13.33 1.66 3.99
C GLY A 152 13.11 0.43 3.11
N VAL A 153 14.09 -0.47 3.07
CA VAL A 153 14.02 -1.73 2.31
C VAL A 153 12.77 -2.56 2.68
N HIS A 154 12.43 -2.63 3.97
CA HIS A 154 11.23 -3.34 4.45
C HIS A 154 9.89 -2.74 3.99
N GLN A 155 9.88 -1.49 3.53
CA GLN A 155 8.67 -0.83 3.01
C GLN A 155 8.47 -1.08 1.51
N LEU A 156 9.47 -1.65 0.81
CA LEU A 156 9.33 -2.02 -0.60
C LEU A 156 8.26 -3.09 -0.78
N CYS A 157 7.37 -2.88 -1.75
CA CYS A 157 6.36 -3.88 -2.10
C CYS A 157 6.98 -5.24 -2.44
N LEU A 158 8.15 -5.28 -3.08
CA LEU A 158 8.89 -6.53 -3.34
C LEU A 158 9.09 -7.35 -2.05
N ILE A 159 9.60 -6.71 -0.99
CA ILE A 159 9.92 -7.38 0.28
C ILE A 159 8.64 -7.83 0.98
N ARG A 160 7.58 -7.03 0.91
CA ARG A 160 6.29 -7.39 1.52
C ARG A 160 5.57 -8.51 0.78
N TYR A 161 5.64 -8.56 -0.55
CA TYR A 161 5.17 -9.72 -1.31
C TYR A 161 5.96 -10.98 -0.95
N ALA A 162 7.28 -10.87 -0.76
CA ALA A 162 8.11 -11.99 -0.30
C ALA A 162 7.68 -12.49 1.09
N GLN A 163 7.48 -11.58 2.05
CA GLN A 163 7.00 -11.93 3.39
C GLN A 163 5.63 -12.61 3.35
N MET A 164 4.68 -12.04 2.60
CA MET A 164 3.36 -12.64 2.40
C MET A 164 3.46 -14.04 1.78
N ALA A 165 4.35 -14.25 0.80
CA ALA A 165 4.55 -15.56 0.17
C ALA A 165 5.10 -16.62 1.15
N LEU A 166 5.92 -16.21 2.11
CA LEU A 166 6.53 -17.10 3.11
C LEU A 166 5.56 -17.46 4.25
N GLU A 167 4.68 -16.54 4.62
CA GLU A 167 3.82 -16.69 5.80
C GLU A 167 2.40 -17.18 5.49
N LEU A 168 1.93 -16.97 4.26
CA LEU A 168 0.59 -17.40 3.85
C LEU A 168 0.52 -18.93 3.77
N ASN A 169 -0.62 -19.49 4.17
CA ASN A 169 -0.84 -20.93 4.10
C ASN A 169 -0.60 -21.45 2.66
N PRO A 170 0.18 -22.54 2.47
CA PRO A 170 0.46 -23.14 1.16
C PRO A 170 -0.79 -23.44 0.32
N ASP A 171 -1.91 -23.79 0.96
CA ASP A 171 -3.17 -24.12 0.29
C ASP A 171 -4.06 -22.89 0.04
N HIS A 172 -3.60 -21.68 0.40
CA HIS A 172 -4.39 -20.46 0.24
C HIS A 172 -4.48 -20.06 -1.25
N PRO A 173 -5.68 -19.77 -1.78
CA PRO A 173 -5.88 -19.49 -3.22
C PRO A 173 -5.15 -18.25 -3.73
N LEU A 174 -4.84 -17.27 -2.86
CA LEU A 174 -4.04 -16.09 -3.23
C LEU A 174 -2.54 -16.34 -3.32
N LEU A 175 -2.01 -17.44 -2.77
CA LEU A 175 -0.56 -17.64 -2.71
C LEU A 175 0.11 -17.59 -4.09
N PRO A 176 -0.41 -18.26 -5.14
CA PRO A 176 0.16 -18.15 -6.48
C PRO A 176 0.16 -16.72 -7.03
N VAL A 177 -0.87 -15.93 -6.72
CA VAL A 177 -0.98 -14.52 -7.15
C VAL A 177 0.07 -13.65 -6.45
N ILE A 178 0.25 -13.84 -5.14
CA ILE A 178 1.28 -13.14 -4.35
C ILE A 178 2.68 -13.48 -4.88
N ILE A 179 2.96 -14.76 -5.12
CA ILE A 179 4.23 -15.22 -5.69
C ILE A 179 4.46 -14.65 -7.09
N GLN A 180 3.43 -14.65 -7.94
CA GLN A 180 3.50 -14.06 -9.27
C GLN A 180 3.87 -12.57 -9.19
N ARG A 181 3.28 -11.82 -8.26
CA ARG A 181 3.61 -10.40 -8.05
C ARG A 181 5.04 -10.21 -7.57
N PHE A 182 5.51 -11.05 -6.62
CA PHE A 182 6.90 -11.04 -6.19
C PHE A 182 7.86 -11.24 -7.37
N PHE A 183 7.69 -12.31 -8.15
CA PHE A 183 8.59 -12.60 -9.27
C PHE A 183 8.51 -11.57 -10.40
N SER A 184 7.32 -11.00 -10.64
CA SER A 184 7.15 -9.92 -11.63
C SER A 184 7.93 -8.67 -11.26
N LEU A 185 8.14 -8.40 -9.96
CA LEU A 185 9.00 -7.33 -9.50
C LEU A 185 10.46 -7.77 -9.50
N TYR A 186 10.77 -8.95 -8.96
CA TYR A 186 12.15 -9.42 -8.81
C TYR A 186 12.91 -9.55 -10.15
N PHE A 187 12.21 -9.92 -11.22
CA PHE A 187 12.77 -10.09 -12.56
C PHE A 187 12.49 -8.92 -13.53
N ALA A 188 11.97 -7.79 -13.04
CA ALA A 188 11.78 -6.57 -13.83
C ALA A 188 13.11 -5.94 -14.24
#